data_AF-A0A7K2LQF0-F1
#
_entry.id   AF-A0A7K2LQF0-F1
#
_cell.length_a   1.000
_cell.length_b   1.000
_cell.length_c   1.000
_cell.angle_alpha   90.00
_cell.angle_beta   90.00
_cell.angle_gamma   90.00
#
_symmetry.space_group_name_H-M   'P 1'
#
loop_
_entity.id
_entity.type
_entity.pdbx_description
1 polymer ?
#
loop_
_entity_poly.entity_id
_entity_poly.type
_entity_poly.pdbx_seq_one_letter_code
_entity_poly.pdbx_strand_id
1 'polypeptide(L)'
;GLRGGLLSWDGRLTDDARLVTALARTAAARGARILTRVRALELTATGARVRDELTGEEGEIRTRAVINACGVWAGGLVEGVRIRPSRGTHLVLRSERLGPLPAGLHIPVPGESNRFVLVLPQGDGRVYVGLTDEPVEGPVPDVPEVPETDIGFLLDVLGSALDVPVRREDVVGAFAGLRPLLDATPEGAGGAPRTADI
;
A
#
# COMPACT_ATOMS: atom_id res chain seq x y z
N GLY A 1 -12.86 -26.34 16.06
CA GLY A 1 -13.82 -25.23 16.28
C GLY A 1 -13.15 -24.09 17.01
N LEU A 2 -13.65 -22.87 16.83
CA LEU A 2 -13.19 -21.65 17.51
C LEU A 2 -13.25 -21.81 19.03
N ARG A 3 -12.18 -21.45 19.75
CA ARG A 3 -12.07 -21.60 21.22
C ARG A 3 -12.15 -20.28 22.00
N GLY A 4 -12.01 -19.15 21.31
CA GLY A 4 -11.98 -17.81 21.91
C GLY A 4 -11.39 -16.80 20.94
N GLY A 5 -11.19 -15.56 21.40
CA GLY A 5 -10.58 -14.48 20.64
C GLY A 5 -9.87 -13.47 21.54
N LEU A 6 -9.00 -12.65 20.95
CA LEU A 6 -8.32 -11.53 21.62
C LEU A 6 -8.93 -10.22 21.12
N LEU A 7 -9.28 -9.33 22.04
CA LEU A 7 -9.68 -7.96 21.71
C LEU A 7 -8.58 -6.99 22.17
N SER A 8 -8.13 -6.15 21.26
CA SER A 8 -7.15 -5.10 21.50
C SER A 8 -7.59 -3.79 20.86
N TRP A 9 -6.90 -2.70 21.20
CA TRP A 9 -7.12 -1.36 20.68
C TRP A 9 -5.92 -0.96 19.83
N ASP A 10 -6.18 -0.30 18.71
CA ASP A 10 -5.15 0.17 17.79
C ASP A 10 -5.53 1.53 17.18
N GLY A 11 -4.54 2.22 16.60
CA GLY A 11 -4.73 3.43 15.82
C GLY A 11 -5.29 3.11 14.45
N ARG A 12 -6.36 3.81 14.07
CA ARG A 12 -6.99 3.61 12.77
C ARG A 12 -6.83 4.83 11.88
N LEU A 13 -5.96 4.72 10.88
CA LEU A 13 -5.95 5.67 9.77
C LEU A 13 -7.18 5.42 8.90
N THR A 14 -8.12 6.37 8.90
CA THR A 14 -9.41 6.22 8.19
C THR A 14 -9.31 6.69 6.74
N ASP A 15 -8.47 7.68 6.47
CA ASP A 15 -8.29 8.26 5.13
C ASP A 15 -6.83 8.75 5.00
N ASP A 16 -6.01 7.91 4.38
CA ASP A 16 -4.58 8.14 4.14
C ASP A 16 -4.36 9.26 3.11
N ALA A 17 -5.16 9.30 2.04
CA ALA A 17 -5.11 10.34 1.03
C ALA A 17 -5.40 11.74 1.60
N ARG A 18 -6.40 11.85 2.49
CA ARG A 18 -6.68 13.11 3.19
C ARG A 18 -5.60 13.49 4.18
N LEU A 19 -4.96 12.52 4.84
CA LEU A 19 -3.80 12.82 5.69
C LEU A 19 -2.69 13.48 4.87
N VAL A 20 -2.30 12.87 3.73
CA VAL A 20 -1.27 13.42 2.83
C VAL A 20 -1.68 14.79 2.30
N THR A 21 -2.94 14.94 1.87
CA THR A 21 -3.47 16.21 1.36
C THR A 21 -3.45 17.29 2.45
N ALA A 22 -3.82 16.96 3.68
CA ALA A 22 -3.80 17.89 4.81
C ALA A 22 -2.37 18.34 5.15
N LEU A 23 -1.39 17.43 5.11
CA LEU A 23 0.03 17.76 5.29
C LEU A 23 0.52 18.72 4.20
N ALA A 24 0.25 18.42 2.92
CA ALA A 24 0.65 19.27 1.81
C ALA A 24 0.02 20.67 1.90
N ARG A 25 -1.28 20.76 2.21
CA ARG A 25 -1.98 22.04 2.42
C ARG A 25 -1.43 22.83 3.60
N THR A 26 -1.07 22.14 4.69
CA THR A 26 -0.45 22.77 5.87
C THR A 26 0.92 23.33 5.51
N ALA A 27 1.75 22.58 4.79
CA ALA A 27 3.05 23.06 4.31
C ALA A 27 2.90 24.28 3.40
N ALA A 28 1.94 24.26 2.48
CA ALA A 28 1.65 25.41 1.61
C ALA A 28 1.22 26.65 2.42
N ALA A 29 0.37 26.48 3.42
CA ALA A 29 -0.03 27.56 4.34
C ALA A 29 1.14 28.13 5.16
N ARG A 30 2.24 27.38 5.28
CA ARG A 30 3.49 27.80 5.92
C ARG A 30 4.53 28.33 4.91
N GLY A 31 4.17 28.50 3.63
CA GLY A 31 5.01 29.09 2.59
C GLY A 31 5.74 28.09 1.70
N ALA A 32 5.50 26.78 1.84
CA ALA A 32 6.06 25.81 0.91
C ALA A 32 5.40 25.90 -0.48
N ARG A 33 6.17 25.69 -1.54
CA ARG A 33 5.63 25.50 -2.89
C ARG A 33 5.37 24.01 -3.12
N ILE A 34 4.11 23.66 -3.39
CA ILE A 34 3.70 22.30 -3.68
C ILE A 34 3.37 22.21 -5.16
N LEU A 35 4.17 21.46 -5.92
CA LEU A 35 3.99 21.25 -7.35
C LEU A 35 3.53 19.82 -7.57
N THR A 36 2.26 19.65 -7.94
CA THR A 36 1.73 18.35 -8.39
C THR A 36 1.88 18.22 -9.90
N ARG A 37 1.85 17.00 -10.42
CA ARG A 37 2.08 16.72 -11.86
C ARG A 37 3.42 17.22 -12.39
N VAL A 38 4.41 17.36 -11.50
CA VAL A 38 5.80 17.63 -11.86
C VAL A 38 6.61 16.40 -11.48
N ARG A 39 7.11 15.68 -12.48
CA ARG A 39 7.94 14.48 -12.28
C ARG A 39 9.40 14.89 -12.19
N ALA A 40 10.11 14.41 -11.16
CA ALA A 40 11.56 14.45 -11.14
C ALA A 40 12.11 13.40 -12.10
N LEU A 41 12.94 13.82 -13.04
CA LEU A 41 13.62 12.94 -13.99
C LEU A 41 15.00 12.55 -13.46
N GLU A 42 15.70 13.48 -12.80
CA GLU A 42 17.02 13.28 -12.19
C GLU A 42 17.12 14.11 -10.91
N LEU A 43 17.82 13.57 -9.91
CA LEU A 43 18.13 14.26 -8.65
C LEU A 43 19.64 14.46 -8.52
N THR A 44 20.05 15.63 -8.03
CA THR A 44 21.44 15.91 -7.67
C THR A 44 21.50 16.49 -6.25
N ALA A 45 22.70 16.65 -5.68
CA ALA A 45 22.86 17.26 -4.36
C ALA A 45 22.36 18.72 -4.31
N THR A 46 22.26 19.39 -5.47
CA THR A 46 21.97 20.84 -5.58
C THR A 46 20.68 21.13 -6.35
N GLY A 47 19.91 20.11 -6.74
CA GLY A 47 18.74 20.34 -7.59
C GLY A 47 18.06 19.09 -8.13
N ALA A 48 17.12 19.33 -9.04
CA ALA A 48 16.43 18.30 -9.80
C ALA A 48 16.14 18.78 -11.22
N ARG A 49 16.27 17.89 -12.20
CA ARG A 49 15.66 18.06 -13.52
C ARG A 49 14.24 17.52 -13.46
N VAL A 50 13.28 18.31 -13.90
CA VAL A 50 11.85 18.00 -13.76
C VAL A 50 11.12 18.14 -15.09
N ARG A 51 9.98 17.47 -15.21
CA ARG A 51 9.03 17.62 -16.32
C ARG A 51 7.64 17.92 -15.78
N ASP A 52 6.98 18.91 -16.38
CA ASP A 52 5.54 19.11 -16.20
C ASP A 52 4.78 18.06 -17.03
N GLU A 53 4.07 17.16 -16.37
CA GLU A 53 3.34 16.06 -17.01
C GLU A 53 2.05 16.54 -17.72
N LEU A 54 1.65 17.81 -17.56
CA LEU A 54 0.52 18.40 -18.30
C LEU A 54 0.94 19.02 -19.63
N THR A 55 2.16 19.55 -19.72
CA THR A 55 2.65 20.28 -20.90
C THR A 55 3.79 19.56 -21.63
N GLY A 56 4.51 18.67 -20.94
CA GLY A 56 5.71 18.01 -21.43
C GLY A 56 6.98 18.86 -21.31
N GLU A 57 6.89 20.10 -20.82
CA GLU A 57 8.05 20.98 -20.69
C GLU A 57 9.00 20.49 -19.59
N GLU A 58 10.30 20.54 -19.86
CA GLU A 58 11.35 20.22 -18.90
C GLU A 58 11.99 21.48 -18.32
N GLY A 59 12.44 21.40 -17.07
CA GLY A 59 13.13 22.49 -16.39
C GLY A 59 14.01 22.03 -15.25
N GLU A 60 14.67 22.99 -14.61
CA GLU A 60 15.56 22.76 -13.47
C GLU A 60 15.05 23.45 -12.21
N ILE A 61 15.13 22.76 -11.08
CA ILE A 61 14.94 23.34 -9.74
C ILE A 61 16.29 23.31 -9.03
N ARG A 62 16.76 24.47 -8.55
CA ARG A 62 17.99 24.59 -7.75
C ARG A 62 17.66 24.74 -6.27
N THR A 63 18.40 24.03 -5.42
CA THR A 63 18.19 24.01 -3.97
C THR A 63 19.50 23.76 -3.23
N ARG A 64 19.50 23.97 -1.92
CA ARG A 64 20.63 23.68 -1.03
C ARG A 64 20.66 22.23 -0.56
N ALA A 65 19.52 21.55 -0.62
CA ALA A 65 19.36 20.17 -0.20
C ALA A 65 18.21 19.51 -0.95
N VAL A 66 18.36 18.22 -1.23
CA VAL A 66 17.35 17.36 -1.87
C VAL A 66 17.05 16.19 -0.95
N ILE A 67 15.77 15.88 -0.78
CA ILE A 67 15.28 14.70 -0.04
C ILE A 67 14.56 13.82 -1.04
N ASN A 68 15.04 12.58 -1.23
CA ASN A 68 14.34 11.57 -2.01
C ASN A 68 13.33 10.85 -1.11
N ALA A 69 12.05 11.22 -1.24
CA ALA A 69 10.92 10.60 -0.55
C ALA A 69 9.97 9.90 -1.55
N CYS A 70 10.50 9.35 -2.64
CA CYS A 70 9.72 8.84 -3.77
C CYS A 70 9.20 7.39 -3.58
N GLY A 71 9.13 6.88 -2.35
CA GLY A 71 8.55 5.57 -2.05
C GLY A 71 9.17 4.44 -2.88
N VAL A 72 8.33 3.67 -3.58
CA VAL A 72 8.79 2.54 -4.41
C VAL A 72 9.66 2.95 -5.60
N TRP A 73 9.58 4.22 -6.02
CA TRP A 73 10.39 4.78 -7.10
C TRP A 73 11.72 5.36 -6.61
N ALA A 74 12.01 5.34 -5.31
CA ALA A 74 13.20 5.98 -4.74
C ALA A 74 14.51 5.46 -5.37
N GLY A 75 14.60 4.16 -5.64
CA GLY A 75 15.79 3.54 -6.24
C GLY A 75 16.05 3.91 -7.69
N GLY A 76 15.05 4.42 -8.42
CA GLY A 76 15.21 4.84 -9.82
C GLY A 76 15.83 6.22 -10.00
N LEU A 77 15.98 7.00 -8.93
CA LEU A 77 16.40 8.40 -8.98
C LEU A 77 17.80 8.67 -8.41
N VAL A 78 18.32 7.76 -7.59
CA VAL A 78 19.62 7.88 -6.94
C VAL A 78 20.32 6.53 -6.89
N GLU A 79 21.64 6.52 -7.08
CA GLU A 79 22.43 5.31 -6.92
C GLU A 79 22.49 4.86 -5.44
N GLY A 80 22.69 3.56 -5.23
CA GLY A 80 22.88 2.98 -3.89
C GLY A 80 21.60 2.72 -3.08
N VAL A 81 20.43 3.16 -3.55
CA VAL A 81 19.13 2.81 -2.94
C VAL A 81 18.50 1.67 -3.74
N ARG A 82 18.45 0.47 -3.15
CA ARG A 82 17.78 -0.68 -3.74
C ARG A 82 16.45 -0.92 -3.05
N ILE A 83 15.37 -0.85 -3.83
CA ILE A 83 14.01 -1.12 -3.37
C ILE A 83 13.51 -2.41 -4.00
N ARG A 84 12.89 -3.25 -3.18
CA ARG A 84 12.19 -4.47 -3.58
C ARG A 84 10.69 -4.30 -3.30
N PRO A 85 9.89 -3.92 -4.29
CA PRO A 85 8.47 -3.70 -4.09
C PRO A 85 7.74 -4.99 -3.73
N SER A 86 6.79 -4.90 -2.80
CA SER A 86 5.80 -5.95 -2.55
C SER A 86 4.39 -5.41 -2.76
N ARG A 87 3.57 -6.09 -3.55
CA ARG A 87 2.18 -5.75 -3.78
C ARG A 87 1.32 -6.23 -2.61
N GLY A 88 0.48 -5.32 -2.10
CA GLY A 88 -0.64 -5.68 -1.24
C GLY A 88 -1.97 -5.27 -1.85
N THR A 89 -2.87 -6.23 -1.97
CA THR A 89 -4.24 -6.07 -2.47
C THR A 89 -5.23 -5.94 -1.32
N HIS A 90 -6.24 -5.09 -1.49
CA HIS A 90 -7.43 -5.02 -0.65
C HIS A 90 -8.70 -5.10 -1.49
N LEU A 91 -9.71 -5.77 -0.95
CA LEU A 91 -11.08 -5.78 -1.45
C LEU A 91 -11.91 -4.73 -0.73
N VAL A 92 -12.92 -4.23 -1.41
CA VAL A 92 -13.98 -3.39 -0.86
C VAL A 92 -15.27 -4.19 -0.92
N LEU A 93 -15.85 -4.43 0.25
CA LEU A 93 -17.16 -5.04 0.45
C LEU A 93 -18.13 -3.99 0.99
N ARG A 94 -19.44 -4.31 0.99
CA ARG A 94 -20.43 -3.56 1.76
C ARG A 94 -20.72 -4.26 3.08
N SER A 95 -20.87 -3.50 4.16
CA SER A 95 -21.03 -4.03 5.51
C SER A 95 -22.25 -4.95 5.67
N GLU A 96 -23.31 -4.73 4.89
CA GLU A 96 -24.53 -5.54 4.93
C GLU A 96 -24.25 -7.01 4.55
N ARG A 97 -23.16 -7.28 3.82
CA ARG A 97 -22.74 -8.63 3.47
C ARG A 97 -22.04 -9.38 4.59
N LEU A 98 -21.43 -8.70 5.55
CA LEU A 98 -20.70 -9.32 6.65
C LEU A 98 -21.50 -9.32 7.95
N GLY A 99 -22.63 -8.61 7.99
CA GLY A 99 -23.39 -8.38 9.21
C GLY A 99 -22.71 -7.39 10.15
N PRO A 100 -23.14 -7.33 11.42
CA PRO A 100 -22.58 -6.39 12.39
C PRO A 100 -21.11 -6.71 12.69
N LEU A 101 -20.21 -5.77 12.37
CA LEU A 101 -18.78 -5.84 12.70
C LEU A 101 -18.44 -4.75 13.74
N PRO A 102 -18.55 -5.05 15.06
CA PRO A 102 -18.28 -4.06 16.11
C PRO A 102 -16.80 -3.70 16.24
N ALA A 103 -15.91 -4.50 15.66
CA ALA A 103 -14.46 -4.31 15.65
C ALA A 103 -13.88 -4.77 14.30
N GLY A 104 -12.65 -4.33 14.02
CA GLY A 104 -11.86 -4.94 12.95
C GLY A 104 -11.47 -6.38 13.33
N LEU A 105 -11.32 -7.24 12.33
CA LEU A 105 -10.91 -8.64 12.53
C LEU A 105 -9.50 -8.85 12.01
N HIS A 106 -8.70 -9.63 12.74
CA HIS A 106 -7.41 -10.14 12.28
C HIS A 106 -7.56 -11.65 12.12
N ILE A 107 -7.70 -12.10 10.88
CA ILE A 107 -7.93 -13.51 10.55
C ILE A 107 -6.58 -14.14 10.19
N PRO A 108 -6.07 -15.13 10.94
CA PRO A 108 -4.85 -15.82 10.59
C PRO A 108 -4.97 -16.49 9.23
N VAL A 109 -3.96 -16.34 8.38
CA VAL A 109 -3.91 -17.07 7.11
C VAL A 109 -3.64 -18.55 7.41
N PRO A 110 -4.49 -19.49 6.94
CA PRO A 110 -4.29 -20.92 7.22
C PRO A 110 -2.91 -21.41 6.78
N GLY A 111 -2.20 -22.10 7.69
CA GLY A 111 -0.87 -22.64 7.43
C GLY A 111 0.29 -21.66 7.64
N GLU A 112 0.00 -20.39 7.92
CA GLU A 112 1.00 -19.35 8.18
C GLU A 112 1.04 -19.00 9.68
N SER A 113 2.20 -18.59 10.18
CA SER A 113 2.40 -18.29 11.62
C SER A 113 2.24 -16.82 11.99
N ASN A 114 2.49 -15.91 11.05
CA ASN A 114 2.56 -14.46 11.31
C ASN A 114 1.78 -13.62 10.28
N ARG A 115 1.00 -14.27 9.41
CA ARG A 115 0.20 -13.59 8.38
C ARG A 115 -1.26 -13.51 8.76
N PHE A 116 -1.82 -12.32 8.56
CA PHE A 116 -3.22 -12.03 8.87
C PHE A 116 -3.88 -11.29 7.73
N VAL A 117 -5.14 -11.63 7.47
CA VAL A 117 -6.07 -10.79 6.71
C VAL A 117 -6.89 -9.96 7.70
N LEU A 118 -6.79 -8.65 7.54
CA LEU A 118 -7.54 -7.61 8.20
C LEU A 118 -8.90 -7.42 7.53
N VAL A 119 -9.95 -7.37 8.34
CA VAL A 119 -11.30 -6.96 7.94
C VAL A 119 -11.61 -5.66 8.68
N LEU A 120 -11.69 -4.54 7.96
CA LEU A 120 -11.71 -3.19 8.52
C LEU A 120 -13.00 -2.46 8.11
N PRO A 121 -14.02 -2.38 8.99
CA PRO A 121 -15.30 -1.74 8.68
C PRO A 121 -15.17 -0.22 8.64
N GLN A 122 -15.37 0.40 7.49
CA GLN A 122 -15.37 1.85 7.28
C GLN A 122 -16.70 2.47 7.78
N GLY A 123 -16.63 3.65 8.41
CA GLY A 123 -17.80 4.30 9.02
C GLY A 123 -18.88 4.75 8.04
N ASP A 124 -18.70 4.48 6.75
CA ASP A 124 -19.60 4.81 5.64
C ASP A 124 -20.27 3.56 5.02
N GLY A 125 -20.22 2.41 5.70
CA GLY A 125 -20.81 1.15 5.26
C GLY A 125 -19.93 0.34 4.31
N ARG A 126 -18.71 0.78 4.00
CA ARG A 126 -17.72 -0.06 3.30
C ARG A 126 -16.97 -0.94 4.29
N VAL A 127 -16.39 -2.03 3.82
CA VAL A 127 -15.44 -2.84 4.60
C VAL A 127 -14.24 -3.13 3.71
N TYR A 128 -13.04 -2.87 4.21
CA TYR A 128 -11.81 -3.24 3.52
C TYR A 128 -11.34 -4.61 4.01
N VAL A 129 -11.05 -5.52 3.08
CA VAL A 129 -10.51 -6.85 3.37
C VAL A 129 -9.16 -6.98 2.71
N GLY A 130 -8.11 -7.16 3.48
CA GLY A 130 -6.76 -7.26 2.95
C GLY A 130 -5.75 -7.68 4.01
N LEU A 131 -4.50 -7.95 3.70
CA LEU A 131 -3.90 -7.72 2.40
C LEU A 131 -3.06 -8.92 1.96
N THR A 132 -2.83 -9.01 0.65
CA THR A 132 -1.84 -9.94 0.08
C THR A 132 -0.42 -9.40 0.26
N ASP A 133 0.60 -10.22 0.09
CA ASP A 133 2.01 -9.81 0.19
C ASP A 133 2.83 -10.51 -0.87
N GLU A 134 2.68 -10.04 -2.11
CA GLU A 134 3.24 -10.68 -3.29
C GLU A 134 4.42 -9.90 -3.84
N PRO A 135 5.58 -10.55 -4.07
CA PRO A 135 6.72 -9.88 -4.69
C PRO A 135 6.35 -9.38 -6.09
N VAL A 136 6.86 -8.19 -6.44
CA VAL A 136 6.69 -7.64 -7.79
C VAL A 136 7.99 -7.80 -8.55
N GLU A 137 7.91 -8.45 -9.70
CA GLU A 137 9.02 -8.58 -10.65
C GLU A 137 8.92 -7.51 -11.73
N GLY A 138 10.07 -7.10 -12.26
CA GLY A 138 10.14 -6.14 -13.36
C GLY A 138 9.96 -4.68 -12.92
N PRO A 139 9.66 -3.78 -13.88
CA PRO A 139 9.55 -2.35 -13.59
C PRO A 139 8.33 -2.04 -12.71
N VAL A 140 8.48 -1.06 -11.83
CA VAL A 140 7.39 -0.56 -10.98
C VAL A 140 6.33 0.10 -11.86
N PRO A 141 5.09 -0.41 -11.90
CA PRO A 141 4.02 0.22 -12.67
C PRO A 141 3.53 1.51 -11.98
N ASP A 142 3.00 2.46 -12.77
CA ASP A 142 2.34 3.65 -12.23
C ASP A 142 1.06 3.28 -11.45
N VAL A 143 0.34 2.26 -11.91
CA VAL A 143 -0.86 1.73 -11.25
C VAL A 143 -0.71 0.21 -11.11
N PRO A 144 -0.57 -0.34 -9.88
CA PRO A 144 -0.53 -1.78 -9.68
C PRO A 144 -1.91 -2.39 -9.90
N GLU A 145 -1.96 -3.48 -10.65
CA GLU A 145 -3.17 -4.23 -10.89
C GLU A 145 -3.50 -5.18 -9.73
N VAL A 146 -4.78 -5.53 -9.61
CA VAL A 146 -5.28 -6.53 -8.65
C VAL A 146 -5.56 -7.83 -9.41
N PRO A 147 -4.77 -8.89 -9.22
CA PRO A 147 -5.06 -10.17 -9.85
C PRO A 147 -6.24 -10.87 -9.21
N GLU A 148 -7.00 -11.63 -10.00
CA GLU A 148 -8.10 -12.47 -9.48
C GLU A 148 -7.62 -13.54 -8.49
N THR A 149 -6.34 -13.95 -8.55
CA THR A 149 -5.72 -14.83 -7.56
C THR A 149 -5.65 -14.18 -6.18
N ASP A 150 -5.33 -12.89 -6.10
CA ASP A 150 -5.31 -12.14 -4.84
C ASP A 150 -6.74 -12.02 -4.27
N ILE A 151 -7.74 -11.82 -5.15
CA ILE A 151 -9.14 -11.75 -4.74
C ILE A 151 -9.61 -13.10 -4.18
N GLY A 152 -9.35 -14.19 -4.90
CA GLY A 152 -9.68 -15.55 -4.47
C GLY A 152 -9.05 -15.87 -3.11
N PHE A 153 -7.76 -15.60 -2.95
CA PHE A 153 -7.05 -15.80 -1.68
C PHE A 153 -7.72 -15.06 -0.51
N LEU A 154 -8.06 -13.77 -0.67
CA LEU A 154 -8.68 -12.99 0.40
C LEU A 154 -10.09 -13.49 0.74
N LEU A 155 -10.86 -13.94 -0.25
CA LEU A 155 -12.18 -14.54 -0.02
C LEU A 155 -12.08 -15.90 0.68
N ASP A 156 -11.09 -16.72 0.32
CA ASP A 156 -10.86 -18.02 0.94
C ASP A 156 -10.47 -17.86 2.42
N VAL A 157 -9.60 -16.90 2.74
CA VAL A 157 -9.23 -16.60 4.13
C VAL A 157 -10.46 -16.09 4.91
N LEU A 158 -11.28 -15.23 4.31
CA LEU A 158 -12.51 -14.74 4.93
C LEU A 158 -13.49 -15.90 5.25
N GLY A 159 -13.69 -16.81 4.29
CA GLY A 159 -14.54 -17.99 4.44
C GLY A 159 -14.00 -19.03 5.43
N SER A 160 -12.71 -18.99 5.77
CA SER A 160 -12.12 -19.86 6.80
C SER A 160 -12.54 -19.48 8.23
N ALA A 161 -13.00 -18.24 8.43
CA ALA A 161 -13.30 -17.68 9.75
C ALA A 161 -14.75 -17.21 9.91
N LEU A 162 -15.43 -16.82 8.83
CA LEU A 162 -16.80 -16.34 8.88
C LEU A 162 -17.79 -17.38 8.34
N ASP A 163 -18.91 -17.57 9.05
CA ASP A 163 -20.01 -18.41 8.58
C ASP A 163 -20.78 -17.79 7.40
N VAL A 164 -20.61 -16.48 7.18
CA VAL A 164 -21.28 -15.76 6.10
C VAL A 164 -20.55 -16.01 4.78
N PRO A 165 -21.18 -16.63 3.78
CA PRO A 165 -20.53 -16.88 2.50
C PRO A 165 -20.37 -15.56 1.74
N VAL A 166 -19.14 -15.14 1.52
CA VAL A 166 -18.80 -13.97 0.71
C VAL A 166 -18.23 -14.46 -0.62
N ARG A 167 -18.78 -13.96 -1.72
CA ARG A 167 -18.39 -14.38 -3.07
C ARG A 167 -17.78 -13.23 -3.86
N ARG A 168 -17.16 -13.57 -4.98
CA ARG A 168 -16.56 -12.60 -5.91
C ARG A 168 -17.53 -11.50 -6.36
N GLU A 169 -18.82 -11.83 -6.49
CA GLU A 169 -19.91 -10.90 -6.85
C GLU A 169 -20.26 -9.89 -5.75
N ASP A 170 -19.88 -10.14 -4.50
CA ASP A 170 -20.05 -9.22 -3.38
C ASP A 170 -18.93 -8.15 -3.32
N VAL A 171 -17.84 -8.36 -4.06
CA VAL A 171 -16.71 -7.43 -4.16
C VAL A 171 -17.12 -6.25 -5.04
N VAL A 172 -17.34 -5.10 -4.41
CA VAL A 172 -17.76 -3.86 -5.08
C VAL A 172 -16.58 -3.01 -5.58
N GLY A 173 -15.36 -3.37 -5.19
CA GLY A 173 -14.12 -2.76 -5.65
C GLY A 173 -12.91 -3.47 -5.10
N ALA A 174 -11.75 -3.20 -5.67
CA ALA A 174 -10.48 -3.67 -5.14
C ALA A 174 -9.39 -2.65 -5.52
N PHE A 175 -8.33 -2.59 -4.73
CA PHE A 175 -7.16 -1.76 -5.02
C PHE A 175 -5.89 -2.47 -4.57
N ALA A 176 -4.78 -2.16 -5.25
CA ALA A 176 -3.45 -2.61 -4.88
C ALA A 176 -2.55 -1.42 -4.58
N GLY A 177 -1.57 -1.64 -3.71
CA GLY A 177 -0.48 -0.72 -3.44
C GLY A 177 0.84 -1.46 -3.39
N LEU A 178 1.94 -0.72 -3.57
CA LEU A 178 3.29 -1.28 -3.52
C LEU A 178 4.03 -0.78 -2.28
N ARG A 179 4.59 -1.70 -1.50
CA ARG A 179 5.40 -1.41 -0.31
C ARG A 179 6.86 -1.23 -0.71
N PRO A 180 7.51 -0.10 -0.34
CA PRO A 180 8.91 0.15 -0.67
C PRO A 180 9.85 -0.52 0.33
N LEU A 181 10.07 -1.83 0.18
CA LEU A 181 10.97 -2.56 1.07
C LEU A 181 12.41 -2.30 0.69
N LEU A 182 13.26 -2.01 1.68
CA LEU A 182 14.70 -1.89 1.46
C LEU A 182 15.29 -3.26 1.18
N ASP A 183 16.10 -3.35 0.12
CA ASP A 183 16.83 -4.56 -0.19
C ASP A 183 18.21 -4.58 0.50
N ALA A 184 18.21 -5.09 1.72
CA ALA A 184 19.43 -5.28 2.53
C ALA A 184 20.19 -6.58 2.17
N THR A 185 19.74 -7.33 1.15
CA THR A 185 20.37 -8.60 0.79
C THR A 185 21.77 -8.35 0.22
N PRO A 186 22.82 -9.00 0.77
CA PRO A 186 24.16 -8.97 0.17
C PRO A 186 24.10 -9.53 -1.27
N GLU A 187 24.92 -8.99 -2.17
CA GLU A 187 25.00 -9.52 -3.54
C GLU A 187 25.33 -11.03 -3.50
N GLY A 188 24.47 -11.86 -4.12
CA GLY A 188 24.68 -13.30 -4.26
C GLY A 188 23.94 -14.22 -3.29
N ALA A 189 23.15 -13.71 -2.33
CA ALA A 189 22.27 -14.54 -1.50
C ALA A 189 20.89 -14.71 -2.14
N GLY A 190 20.53 -15.93 -2.53
CA GLY A 190 19.23 -16.26 -3.11
C GLY A 190 18.11 -16.33 -2.07
N GLY A 191 16.96 -15.73 -2.38
CA GLY A 191 15.71 -15.83 -1.61
C GLY A 191 15.61 -14.81 -0.48
N ALA A 192 15.03 -13.64 -0.75
CA ALA A 192 14.73 -12.66 0.28
C ALA A 192 13.33 -12.90 0.88
N PRO A 193 13.17 -12.81 2.22
CA PRO A 193 11.88 -13.01 2.90
C PRO A 193 10.80 -12.03 2.44
N ARG A 194 9.53 -12.46 2.48
CA ARG A 194 8.37 -11.56 2.25
C ARG A 194 8.27 -10.55 3.40
N THR A 195 7.46 -9.50 3.24
CA THR A 195 7.28 -8.48 4.29
C THR A 195 6.70 -9.06 5.58
N ALA A 196 5.90 -10.12 5.48
CA ALA A 196 5.41 -10.81 6.65
C ALA A 196 6.48 -11.66 7.36
N ASP A 197 7.56 -12.03 6.68
CA ASP A 197 8.61 -12.92 7.20
C ASP A 197 9.74 -12.16 7.93
N ILE A 198 9.67 -10.81 7.94
CA ILE A 198 10.56 -9.92 8.70
C ILE A 198 9.94 -9.49 10.02
#